data_AF-A0A0J5IN98-F1
#
_entry.id   AF-A0A0J5IN98-F1
#
_cell.length_a   1.000
_cell.length_b   1.000
_cell.length_c   1.000
_cell.angle_alpha   90.00
_cell.angle_beta   90.00
_cell.angle_gamma   90.00
#
_symmetry.space_group_name_H-M   'P 1'
#
loop_
_entity.id
_entity.type
_entity.pdbx_description
1 polymer ?
#
loop_
_entity_poly.entity_id
_entity_poly.type
_entity_poly.pdbx_seq_one_letter_code
_entity_poly.pdbx_strand_id
1 'polypeptide(L)'
;MNTEFNSLADGGELSRETWDDFVKRLEYQHKGAGIDRHFTAYPSFTVRERVRVVGYEDDEIGIYSDGEEYYSLEAALDSCEDTQKEKIFEHAQEEYLSYWSELDDHDKAICIISILEDSYIFYWKYDYRTVNTHLTREAAEIFIKRKQHDHGQLSVYVESFYWCWEMRALIDGILTGKIKYTGDSND
;
A
#
# COMPACT_ATOMS: atom_id res chain seq x y z
N MET A 1 -7.62 3.46 -38.46
CA MET A 1 -7.08 3.02 -37.16
C MET A 1 -6.81 4.28 -36.36
N ASN A 2 -7.55 4.52 -35.27
CA ASN A 2 -7.11 5.51 -34.29
C ASN A 2 -5.90 4.88 -33.61
N THR A 3 -4.70 5.31 -33.96
CA THR A 3 -3.53 5.05 -33.13
C THR A 3 -3.75 5.85 -31.85
N GLU A 4 -4.22 5.19 -30.80
CA GLU A 4 -4.29 5.79 -29.47
C GLU A 4 -2.91 6.34 -29.11
N PHE A 5 -2.87 7.58 -28.62
CA PHE A 5 -1.63 8.21 -28.18
C PHE A 5 -1.05 7.40 -27.01
N ASN A 6 0.13 6.81 -27.21
CA ASN A 6 0.82 6.01 -26.20
C ASN A 6 1.86 6.88 -25.48
N SER A 7 1.52 7.36 -24.28
CA SER A 7 2.37 8.29 -23.52
C SER A 7 3.57 7.58 -22.88
N LEU A 8 4.57 8.33 -22.39
CA LEU A 8 5.64 7.75 -21.57
C LEU A 8 5.11 7.07 -20.29
N ALA A 9 3.93 7.44 -19.79
CA ALA A 9 3.33 6.77 -18.63
C ALA A 9 2.86 5.35 -18.95
N ASP A 10 2.47 5.13 -20.20
CA ASP A 10 1.97 3.86 -20.72
C ASP A 10 3.09 2.97 -21.28
N GLY A 11 4.32 3.49 -21.33
CA GLY A 11 5.49 2.81 -21.89
C GLY A 11 5.72 3.10 -23.37
N GLY A 12 5.17 4.21 -23.88
CA GLY A 12 5.49 4.72 -25.21
C GLY A 12 6.97 5.10 -25.36
N GLU A 13 7.46 5.12 -26.60
CA GLU A 13 8.82 5.55 -26.90
C GLU A 13 9.02 7.05 -26.63
N LEU A 14 10.26 7.45 -26.37
CA LEU A 14 10.62 8.85 -26.23
C LEU A 14 10.56 9.54 -27.60
N SER A 15 9.54 10.37 -27.81
CA SER A 15 9.38 11.22 -28.98
C SER A 15 9.18 12.67 -28.53
N ARG A 16 9.08 13.59 -29.51
CA ARG A 16 8.69 14.98 -29.20
C ARG A 16 7.33 15.01 -28.53
N GLU A 17 6.34 14.31 -29.08
CA GLU A 17 4.97 14.34 -28.54
C GLU A 17 4.88 13.71 -27.15
N THR A 18 5.54 12.58 -26.92
CA THR A 18 5.49 11.90 -25.61
C THR A 18 6.31 12.63 -24.54
N TRP A 19 7.39 13.33 -24.93
CA TRP A 19 8.11 14.25 -24.06
C TRP A 19 7.26 15.45 -23.67
N ASP A 20 6.62 16.11 -24.64
CA ASP A 20 5.82 17.31 -24.38
C ASP A 20 4.61 16.99 -23.48
N ASP A 21 3.96 15.82 -23.67
CA ASP A 21 2.95 15.29 -22.75
C ASP A 21 3.50 15.08 -21.33
N PHE A 22 4.67 14.45 -21.21
CA PHE A 22 5.31 14.24 -19.92
C PHE A 22 5.62 15.57 -19.21
N VAL A 23 6.20 16.55 -19.91
CA VAL A 23 6.50 17.88 -19.35
C VAL A 23 5.22 18.56 -18.88
N LYS A 24 4.12 18.47 -19.64
CA LYS A 24 2.82 19.04 -19.26
C LYS A 24 2.27 18.41 -17.98
N ARG A 25 2.35 17.09 -17.84
CA ARG A 25 1.94 16.39 -16.60
C ARG A 25 2.86 16.75 -15.44
N LEU A 26 4.16 16.86 -15.68
CA LEU A 26 5.13 17.27 -14.66
C LEU A 26 4.84 18.69 -14.17
N GLU A 27 4.57 19.64 -15.08
CA GLU A 27 4.21 21.01 -14.76
C GLU A 27 2.92 21.08 -13.94
N TYR A 28 1.91 20.28 -14.30
CA TYR A 28 0.66 20.20 -13.54
C TYR A 28 0.88 19.82 -12.06
N GLN A 29 1.77 18.87 -11.78
CA GLN A 29 2.09 18.44 -10.41
C GLN A 29 2.98 19.42 -9.65
N HIS A 30 3.76 20.28 -10.33
CA HIS A 30 4.78 21.13 -9.69
C HIS A 30 4.43 22.62 -9.65
N LYS A 31 3.61 23.08 -10.60
CA LYS A 31 3.23 24.49 -10.79
C LYS A 31 1.73 24.68 -11.02
N GLY A 32 0.99 23.60 -11.25
CA GLY A 32 -0.44 23.63 -11.55
C GLY A 32 -1.32 23.22 -10.36
N ALA A 33 -2.60 22.94 -10.66
CA ALA A 33 -3.60 22.58 -9.66
C ALA A 33 -3.33 21.22 -8.97
N GLY A 34 -2.36 20.43 -9.45
CA GLY A 34 -1.95 19.19 -8.76
C GLY A 34 -1.41 19.45 -7.36
N ILE A 35 -0.79 20.62 -7.14
CA ILE A 35 -0.20 21.02 -5.85
C ILE A 35 -1.21 20.96 -4.71
N ASP A 36 -2.42 21.46 -4.94
CA ASP A 36 -3.49 21.51 -3.93
C ASP A 36 -3.98 20.12 -3.51
N ARG A 37 -3.63 19.07 -4.25
CA ARG A 37 -3.98 17.68 -3.91
C ARG A 37 -2.93 17.01 -3.03
N HIS A 38 -1.68 17.46 -3.04
CA HIS A 38 -0.59 16.81 -2.30
C HIS A 38 0.16 17.71 -1.31
N PHE A 39 -0.03 19.04 -1.37
CA PHE A 39 0.53 20.01 -0.43
C PHE A 39 2.03 19.83 -0.16
N THR A 40 2.79 19.42 -1.19
CA THR A 40 4.22 19.14 -1.08
C THR A 40 4.99 19.68 -2.28
N ALA A 41 6.22 20.14 -2.04
CA ALA A 41 7.13 20.59 -3.08
C ALA A 41 7.89 19.40 -3.68
N TYR A 42 8.17 19.45 -4.99
CA TYR A 42 8.85 18.38 -5.73
C TYR A 42 8.27 16.98 -5.42
N PRO A 43 6.95 16.78 -5.64
CA PRO A 43 6.28 15.54 -5.28
C PRO A 43 6.92 14.34 -5.99
N SER A 44 7.07 13.25 -5.24
CA SER A 44 7.36 11.92 -5.77
C SER A 44 6.14 11.03 -5.55
N PHE A 45 5.69 10.36 -6.60
CA PHE A 45 4.50 9.52 -6.55
C PHE A 45 4.92 8.06 -6.44
N THR A 46 5.03 7.59 -5.20
CA THR A 46 5.47 6.24 -4.85
C THR A 46 4.29 5.29 -4.84
N VAL A 47 4.30 4.28 -5.70
CA VAL A 47 3.33 3.17 -5.63
C VAL A 47 3.78 2.22 -4.52
N ARG A 48 2.90 2.01 -3.55
CA ARG A 48 3.13 1.07 -2.44
C ARG A 48 2.10 -0.05 -2.44
N GLU A 49 2.56 -1.24 -2.11
CA GLU A 49 1.75 -2.43 -1.87
C GLU A 49 1.54 -2.58 -0.37
N ARG A 50 0.28 -2.69 0.04
CA ARG A 50 -0.08 -3.05 1.41
C ARG A 50 0.09 -4.55 1.59
N VAL A 51 1.01 -4.96 2.44
CA VAL A 51 1.34 -6.35 2.73
C VAL A 51 1.12 -6.66 4.20
N ARG A 52 0.71 -7.89 4.52
CA ARG A 52 0.73 -8.36 5.91
C ARG A 52 2.12 -8.87 6.24
N VAL A 53 2.62 -8.52 7.41
CA VAL A 53 3.92 -8.96 7.92
C VAL A 53 3.76 -9.46 9.35
N VAL A 54 4.74 -10.24 9.80
CA VAL A 54 4.86 -10.65 11.19
C VAL A 54 5.00 -9.41 12.07
N GLY A 55 4.17 -9.34 13.11
CA GLY A 55 4.12 -8.27 14.10
C GLY A 55 4.83 -8.64 15.40
N TYR A 56 4.60 -7.80 16.40
CA TYR A 56 5.04 -7.97 17.79
C TYR A 56 3.85 -7.87 18.74
N GLU A 57 4.06 -8.09 20.03
CA GLU A 57 3.00 -8.14 21.06
C GLU A 57 2.07 -6.91 21.09
N ASP A 58 2.55 -5.74 20.64
CA ASP A 58 1.76 -4.50 20.56
C ASP A 58 1.01 -4.30 19.22
N ASP A 59 1.12 -5.24 18.26
CA ASP A 59 0.44 -5.20 16.96
C ASP A 59 -0.90 -5.99 16.99
N GLU A 60 -1.53 -6.19 15.83
CA GLU A 60 -2.82 -6.90 15.71
C GLU A 60 -2.68 -8.39 16.06
N ILE A 61 -3.71 -8.94 16.69
CA ILE A 61 -3.74 -10.34 17.11
C ILE A 61 -4.39 -11.22 16.04
N GLY A 62 -3.78 -12.37 15.77
CA GLY A 62 -4.31 -13.44 14.94
C GLY A 62 -4.23 -14.79 15.64
N ILE A 63 -5.05 -15.74 15.18
CA ILE A 63 -5.09 -17.11 15.69
C ILE A 63 -4.72 -18.06 14.57
N TYR A 64 -3.76 -18.94 14.82
CA TYR A 64 -3.57 -20.13 14.00
C TYR A 64 -4.34 -21.29 14.63
N SER A 65 -5.07 -22.06 13.84
CA SER A 65 -5.74 -23.29 14.28
C SER A 65 -5.96 -24.23 13.09
N ASP A 66 -5.70 -25.52 13.27
CA ASP A 66 -5.93 -26.59 12.28
C ASP A 66 -5.38 -26.28 10.86
N GLY A 67 -4.15 -25.74 10.77
CA GLY A 67 -3.55 -25.43 9.47
C GLY A 67 -3.95 -24.09 8.86
N GLU A 68 -4.89 -23.36 9.47
CA GLU A 68 -5.40 -22.09 8.96
C GLU A 68 -4.97 -20.89 9.84
N GLU A 69 -4.75 -19.74 9.20
CA GLU A 69 -4.47 -18.47 9.86
C GLU A 69 -5.70 -17.55 9.80
N TYR A 70 -6.19 -17.16 10.98
CA TYR A 70 -7.27 -16.20 11.16
C TYR A 70 -6.69 -14.86 11.61
N TYR A 71 -6.82 -13.84 10.76
CA TYR A 71 -6.28 -12.50 10.97
C TYR A 71 -7.21 -11.58 11.80
N SER A 72 -8.26 -12.13 12.42
CA SER A 72 -9.03 -11.46 13.46
C SER A 72 -9.63 -12.50 14.40
N LEU A 73 -9.95 -12.08 15.63
CA LEU A 73 -10.55 -12.97 16.63
C LEU A 73 -11.96 -13.39 16.23
N GLU A 74 -12.72 -12.51 15.58
CA GLU A 74 -14.06 -12.82 15.06
C GLU A 74 -13.98 -13.89 13.98
N ALA A 75 -13.00 -13.82 13.08
CA ALA A 75 -12.84 -14.83 12.04
C ALA A 75 -12.48 -16.21 12.61
N ALA A 76 -11.62 -16.24 13.64
CA ALA A 76 -11.29 -17.47 14.36
C ALA A 76 -12.49 -18.02 15.14
N LEU A 77 -13.24 -17.14 15.80
CA LEU A 77 -14.43 -17.53 16.54
C LEU A 77 -15.51 -18.04 15.60
N ASP A 78 -15.74 -17.37 14.46
CA ASP A 78 -16.76 -17.75 13.48
C ASP A 78 -16.49 -19.13 12.85
N SER A 79 -15.22 -19.54 12.73
CA SER A 79 -14.86 -20.88 12.25
C SER A 79 -15.09 -21.99 13.28
N CYS A 80 -15.24 -21.65 14.56
CA CYS A 80 -15.52 -22.61 15.62
C CYS A 80 -16.95 -23.17 15.55
N GLU A 81 -17.10 -24.43 15.96
CA GLU A 81 -18.41 -25.02 16.23
C GLU A 81 -19.09 -24.37 17.45
N ASP A 82 -20.41 -24.43 17.52
CA ASP A 82 -21.18 -23.83 18.63
C ASP A 82 -20.74 -24.37 19.99
N THR A 83 -20.43 -25.67 20.09
CA THR A 83 -19.95 -26.28 21.34
C THR A 83 -18.57 -25.78 21.76
N GLN A 84 -17.72 -25.38 20.80
CA GLN A 84 -16.42 -24.77 21.10
C GLN A 84 -16.61 -23.32 21.54
N LYS A 85 -17.49 -22.56 20.86
CA LYS A 85 -17.85 -21.19 21.24
C LYS A 85 -18.39 -21.11 22.66
N GLU A 86 -19.30 -22.02 23.02
CA GLU A 86 -19.83 -22.14 24.39
C GLU A 86 -18.70 -22.30 25.41
N LYS A 87 -17.79 -23.26 25.18
CA LYS A 87 -16.62 -23.48 26.06
C LYS A 87 -15.68 -22.29 26.13
N ILE A 88 -15.46 -21.57 25.03
CA ILE A 88 -14.64 -20.35 25.01
C ILE A 88 -15.27 -19.27 25.91
N PHE A 89 -16.59 -19.07 25.82
CA PHE A 89 -17.29 -18.10 26.64
C PHE A 89 -17.41 -18.52 28.11
N GLU A 90 -17.57 -19.80 28.40
CA GLU A 90 -17.50 -20.35 29.76
C GLU A 90 -16.10 -20.12 30.35
N HIS A 91 -15.04 -20.42 29.60
CA HIS A 91 -13.67 -20.20 30.05
C HIS A 91 -13.38 -18.72 30.35
N ALA A 92 -13.88 -17.80 29.52
CA ALA A 92 -13.79 -16.36 29.78
C ALA A 92 -14.43 -15.97 31.14
N GLN A 93 -15.59 -16.54 31.46
CA GLN A 93 -16.28 -16.27 32.73
C GLN A 93 -15.57 -16.92 33.92
N GLU A 94 -15.00 -18.11 33.75
CA GLU A 94 -14.34 -18.84 34.84
C GLU A 94 -12.96 -18.26 35.19
N GLU A 95 -12.13 -17.98 34.18
CA GLU A 95 -10.75 -17.55 34.38
C GLU A 95 -10.65 -16.04 34.66
N TYR A 96 -11.39 -15.22 33.90
CA TYR A 96 -11.29 -13.76 33.97
C TYR A 96 -12.43 -13.10 34.74
N LEU A 97 -13.40 -13.88 35.24
CA LEU A 97 -14.59 -13.39 35.96
C LEU A 97 -15.34 -12.27 35.22
N SER A 98 -15.28 -12.28 33.88
CA SER A 98 -15.74 -11.20 33.01
C SER A 98 -16.52 -11.75 31.81
N TYR A 99 -17.38 -10.93 31.20
CA TYR A 99 -18.06 -11.32 29.96
C TYR A 99 -17.11 -11.20 28.76
N TRP A 100 -17.32 -12.02 27.72
CA TRP A 100 -16.53 -11.97 26.48
C TRP A 100 -16.40 -10.55 25.89
N SER A 101 -17.49 -9.77 25.93
CA SER A 101 -17.51 -8.40 25.41
C SER A 101 -16.68 -7.41 26.23
N GLU A 102 -16.26 -7.77 27.44
CA GLU A 102 -15.50 -6.93 28.37
C GLU A 102 -14.00 -7.24 28.34
N LEU A 103 -13.62 -8.38 27.77
CA LEU A 103 -12.22 -8.76 27.60
C LEU A 103 -11.53 -7.92 26.53
N ASP A 104 -10.24 -7.66 26.74
CA ASP A 104 -9.38 -7.18 25.68
C ASP A 104 -9.06 -8.30 24.67
N ASP A 105 -8.43 -7.93 23.57
CA ASP A 105 -8.19 -8.86 22.47
C ASP A 105 -7.16 -9.95 22.83
N HIS A 106 -6.24 -9.66 23.74
CA HIS A 106 -5.25 -10.64 24.18
C HIS A 106 -5.90 -11.71 25.07
N ASP A 107 -6.72 -11.31 26.04
CA ASP A 107 -7.43 -12.24 26.91
C ASP A 107 -8.46 -13.08 26.13
N LYS A 108 -9.14 -12.49 25.14
CA LYS A 108 -9.99 -13.22 24.19
C LYS A 108 -9.20 -14.27 23.40
N ALA A 109 -8.02 -13.89 22.90
CA ALA A 109 -7.16 -14.79 22.16
C ALA A 109 -6.71 -15.98 23.01
N ILE A 110 -6.35 -15.75 24.28
CA ILE A 110 -6.04 -16.82 25.25
C ILE A 110 -7.23 -17.76 25.43
N CYS A 111 -8.44 -17.21 25.57
CA CYS A 111 -9.63 -18.05 25.71
C CYS A 111 -9.87 -18.94 24.49
N ILE A 112 -9.65 -18.43 23.27
CA ILE A 112 -9.77 -19.21 22.03
C ILE A 112 -8.75 -20.35 22.01
N ILE A 113 -7.46 -20.06 22.22
CA ILE A 113 -6.41 -21.09 22.10
C ILE A 113 -6.42 -22.10 23.25
N SER A 114 -7.10 -21.79 24.36
CA SER A 114 -7.28 -22.74 25.46
C SER A 114 -8.27 -23.86 25.14
N ILE A 115 -9.14 -23.66 24.14
CA ILE A 115 -10.17 -24.61 23.73
C ILE A 115 -9.83 -25.31 22.40
N LEU A 116 -9.18 -24.58 21.47
CA LEU A 116 -8.81 -25.13 20.16
C LEU A 116 -7.50 -25.93 20.24
N GLU A 117 -7.53 -27.18 19.80
CA GLU A 117 -6.33 -28.02 19.70
C GLU A 117 -5.38 -27.52 18.61
N ASP A 118 -4.07 -27.73 18.79
CA ASP A 118 -3.00 -27.32 17.85
C ASP A 118 -3.07 -25.86 17.41
N SER A 119 -3.46 -24.98 18.34
CA SER A 119 -3.63 -23.55 18.10
C SER A 119 -2.58 -22.68 18.81
N TYR A 120 -2.30 -21.50 18.25
CA TYR A 120 -1.44 -20.49 18.90
C TYR A 120 -1.80 -19.07 18.47
N ILE A 121 -1.44 -18.12 19.32
CA ILE A 121 -1.56 -16.69 19.06
C ILE A 121 -0.35 -16.23 18.24
N PHE A 122 -0.59 -15.47 17.18
CA PHE A 122 0.45 -14.74 16.46
C PHE A 122 0.09 -13.27 16.34
N TYR A 123 1.11 -12.45 16.13
CA TYR A 123 0.95 -11.01 15.95
C TYR A 123 1.25 -10.63 14.50
N TRP A 124 0.50 -9.67 13.98
CA TRP A 124 0.66 -9.23 12.61
C TRP A 124 0.32 -7.75 12.47
N LYS A 125 0.84 -7.13 11.40
CA LYS A 125 0.42 -5.79 11.02
C LYS A 125 0.46 -5.62 9.52
N TYR A 126 -0.09 -4.50 9.05
CA TYR A 126 0.16 -4.04 7.70
C TYR A 126 1.45 -3.26 7.62
N ASP A 127 2.26 -3.60 6.62
CA ASP A 127 3.38 -2.80 6.15
C ASP A 127 3.11 -2.34 4.70
N TYR A 128 3.82 -1.30 4.27
CA TYR A 128 3.68 -0.71 2.95
C TYR A 128 5.01 -0.77 2.21
N ARG A 129 5.14 -1.77 1.34
CA ARG A 129 6.34 -1.97 0.53
C ARG A 129 6.32 -1.06 -0.69
N THR A 130 7.40 -0.32 -0.92
CA THR A 130 7.59 0.43 -2.17
C THR A 130 7.75 -0.53 -3.36
N VAL A 131 6.91 -0.36 -4.38
CA VAL A 131 6.93 -1.12 -5.63
C VAL A 131 7.61 -0.32 -6.73
N ASN A 132 7.23 0.95 -6.90
CA ASN A 132 7.76 1.82 -7.94
C ASN A 132 7.62 3.29 -7.56
N THR A 133 8.38 4.18 -8.20
CA THR A 133 8.31 5.64 -7.98
C THR A 133 8.20 6.37 -9.32
N HIS A 134 7.27 7.31 -9.41
CA HIS A 134 6.99 8.09 -10.61
C HIS A 134 7.09 9.59 -10.35
N LEU A 135 7.39 10.35 -11.40
CA LEU A 135 7.45 11.82 -11.38
C LEU A 135 6.07 12.48 -11.51
N THR A 136 5.05 11.73 -11.94
CA THR A 136 3.69 12.22 -12.11
C THR A 136 2.69 11.22 -11.53
N ARG A 137 1.61 11.74 -10.94
CA ARG A 137 0.57 10.90 -10.33
C ARG A 137 -0.11 10.02 -11.37
N GLU A 138 -0.36 10.58 -12.54
CA GLU A 138 -1.01 9.89 -13.66
C GLU A 138 -0.21 8.65 -14.05
N ALA A 139 1.13 8.74 -14.09
CA ALA A 139 1.97 7.58 -14.38
C ALA A 139 1.92 6.51 -13.28
N ALA A 140 1.85 6.91 -12.01
CA ALA A 140 1.68 5.98 -10.91
C ALA A 140 0.30 5.28 -10.96
N GLU A 141 -0.77 6.02 -11.26
CA GLU A 141 -2.12 5.47 -11.37
C GLU A 141 -2.25 4.52 -12.58
N ILE A 142 -1.62 4.84 -13.72
CA ILE A 142 -1.53 3.94 -14.89
C ILE A 142 -0.73 2.68 -14.56
N PHE A 143 0.39 2.82 -13.85
CA PHE A 143 1.17 1.67 -13.37
C PHE A 143 0.28 0.73 -12.53
N ILE A 144 -0.48 1.27 -11.58
CA ILE A 144 -1.41 0.46 -10.75
C ILE A 144 -2.42 -0.27 -11.63
N LYS A 145 -3.10 0.42 -12.57
CA LYS A 145 -4.08 -0.22 -13.46
C LYS A 145 -3.48 -1.40 -14.24
N ARG A 146 -2.23 -1.24 -14.71
CA ARG A 146 -1.51 -2.27 -15.46
C ARG A 146 -1.02 -3.41 -14.59
N LYS A 147 -0.58 -3.13 -13.36
CA LYS A 147 0.17 -4.07 -12.50
C LYS A 147 -0.59 -4.58 -11.28
N GLN A 148 -1.83 -4.14 -11.06
CA GLN A 148 -2.66 -4.61 -9.94
C GLN A 148 -2.91 -6.13 -9.92
N HIS A 149 -2.71 -6.85 -11.03
CA HIS A 149 -2.82 -8.31 -11.07
C HIS A 149 -1.56 -9.03 -10.56
N ASP A 150 -0.42 -8.34 -10.52
CA ASP A 150 0.88 -8.87 -10.07
C ASP A 150 1.11 -8.62 -8.56
N HIS A 151 0.27 -7.80 -7.93
CA HIS A 151 0.45 -7.29 -6.56
C HIS A 151 -0.86 -7.38 -5.76
N GLY A 152 -0.76 -7.28 -4.44
CA GLY A 152 -1.90 -7.06 -3.54
C GLY A 152 -2.51 -5.65 -3.68
N GLN A 153 -2.96 -5.08 -2.57
CA GLN A 153 -3.59 -3.76 -2.58
C GLN A 153 -2.55 -2.66 -2.85
N LEU A 154 -2.55 -2.14 -4.08
CA LEU A 154 -1.69 -1.02 -4.49
C LEU A 154 -2.35 0.34 -4.22
N SER A 155 -1.54 1.32 -3.85
CA SER A 155 -1.96 2.72 -3.70
C SER A 155 -0.83 3.70 -4.02
N VAL A 156 -1.19 4.94 -4.36
CA VAL A 156 -0.22 6.02 -4.58
C VAL A 156 0.00 6.78 -3.27
N TYR A 157 1.23 6.72 -2.77
CA TYR A 157 1.71 7.52 -1.65
C TYR A 157 2.55 8.68 -2.18
N VAL A 158 2.35 9.89 -1.65
CA VAL A 158 3.10 11.07 -2.11
C VAL A 158 4.19 11.40 -1.11
N GLU A 159 5.42 11.41 -1.60
CA GLU A 159 6.61 11.86 -0.87
C GLU A 159 7.19 13.10 -1.57
N SER A 160 8.38 13.51 -1.16
CA SER A 160 9.02 14.71 -1.69
C SER A 160 10.48 14.46 -2.02
N PHE A 161 10.87 14.86 -3.23
CA PHE A 161 12.27 14.99 -3.62
C PHE A 161 12.90 16.30 -3.12
N TYR A 162 12.28 17.05 -2.19
CA TYR A 162 12.80 18.35 -1.75
C TYR A 162 14.25 18.30 -1.22
N TRP A 163 14.62 17.20 -0.55
CA TRP A 163 15.98 16.99 -0.05
C TRP A 163 16.87 16.20 -1.00
N CYS A 164 16.35 15.76 -2.15
CA CYS A 164 17.12 15.11 -3.21
C CYS A 164 17.52 16.17 -4.26
N TRP A 165 18.67 16.81 -4.03
CA TRP A 165 19.11 17.97 -4.82
C TRP A 165 19.28 17.63 -6.31
N GLU A 166 19.75 16.42 -6.64
CA GLU A 166 19.88 15.95 -8.01
C GLU A 166 18.52 15.88 -8.70
N MET A 167 17.52 15.27 -8.05
CA MET A 167 16.17 15.16 -8.61
C MET A 167 15.51 16.52 -8.78
N ARG A 168 15.72 17.45 -7.84
CA ARG A 168 15.25 18.83 -7.98
C ARG A 168 15.86 19.52 -9.18
N ALA A 169 17.19 19.42 -9.35
CA ALA A 169 17.88 20.03 -10.47
C ALA A 169 17.39 19.47 -11.81
N LEU A 170 17.11 18.15 -11.88
CA LEU A 170 16.52 17.53 -13.07
C LEU A 170 15.10 18.05 -13.34
N ILE A 171 14.22 18.05 -12.34
CA ILE A 171 12.84 18.54 -12.47
C ILE A 171 12.84 20.02 -12.88
N ASP A 172 13.60 20.87 -12.19
CA ASP A 172 13.69 22.29 -12.52
C ASP A 172 14.31 22.51 -13.90
N GLY A 173 15.32 21.71 -14.26
CA GLY A 173 15.93 21.74 -15.59
C GLY A 173 14.90 21.45 -16.69
N ILE A 174 14.05 20.45 -16.50
CA ILE A 174 12.95 20.11 -17.41
C ILE A 174 11.92 21.25 -17.45
N LEU A 175 11.43 21.69 -16.29
CA LEU A 175 10.38 22.71 -16.17
C LEU A 175 10.81 24.12 -16.58
N THR A 176 12.11 24.38 -16.70
CA THR A 176 12.67 25.65 -17.22
C THR A 176 13.16 25.53 -18.67
N GLY A 177 13.09 24.34 -19.27
CA GLY A 177 13.53 24.08 -20.65
C GLY A 177 15.05 23.99 -20.83
N LYS A 178 15.83 23.98 -19.74
CA LYS A 178 17.28 23.71 -19.77
C LYS A 178 17.56 22.26 -20.18
N ILE A 179 16.71 21.34 -19.73
CA ILE A 179 16.66 19.94 -20.18
C ILE A 179 15.47 19.83 -21.11
N LYS A 180 15.73 19.38 -22.34
CA LYS A 180 14.71 19.26 -23.39
C LYS A 180 15.03 18.10 -24.30
N TYR A 181 14.01 17.48 -24.86
CA TYR A 181 14.19 16.51 -25.93
C TYR A 181 14.80 17.21 -27.16
N THR A 182 15.84 16.61 -27.76
CA THR A 182 16.50 17.13 -28.98
C THR A 182 16.33 16.22 -30.20
N GLY A 183 15.77 15.01 -30.02
CA GLY A 183 15.69 13.99 -31.07
C GLY A 183 16.86 13.00 -31.00
N ASP A 184 16.75 11.92 -31.79
CA ASP A 184 17.81 10.91 -31.99
C ASP A 184 18.87 11.37 -32.98
N SER A 185 19.22 12.66 -32.96
CA SER A 185 20.34 13.18 -33.75
C SER A 185 21.63 12.54 -33.24
N ASN A 186 21.96 11.36 -33.78
CA ASN A 186 23.32 10.83 -33.84
C ASN A 186 24.10 11.74 -34.80
N ASP A 187 24.40 12.96 -34.36
CA ASP A 187 25.47 13.77 -34.94
C ASP A 187 26.74 13.57 -34.10
#